data_AF-A0A945TJN2-F1
#
_entry.id   AF-A0A945TJN2-F1
#
_cell.length_a   1.000
_cell.length_b   1.000
_cell.length_c   1.000
_cell.angle_alpha   90.00
_cell.angle_beta   90.00
_cell.angle_gamma   90.00
#
_symmetry.space_group_name_H-M   'P 1'
#
loop_
_entity.id
_entity.type
_entity.pdbx_description
1 polymer ?
#
loop_
_entity_poly.entity_id
_entity_poly.type
_entity_poly.pdbx_seq_one_letter_code
_entity_poly.pdbx_strand_id
1 'polypeptide(L)'
;MQRGVDWDIEHPKGFFQPGVLALTNKGRVLYRWRSVPSVENLSGTTMRPTAAHAWENIESALAAGDQAEDAPHDDNPVVDRGPPPRMLFFVALIANGWFLRAKSFTYSPGTESIPTRFKVAFSRWFYFLLFWIIGLVTVPTGLVGLAFAGWLVWIMLDLRRILGEMDNQVELKSEHQ
;
A
#
# COMPACT_ATOMS: atom_id res chain seq x y z
N MET A 1 11.05 3.10 4.43
CA MET A 1 9.74 3.63 4.87
C MET A 1 9.57 3.53 6.39
N GLN A 2 10.09 4.50 7.16
CA GLN A 2 9.89 4.57 8.64
C GLN A 2 8.99 5.75 9.07
N ARG A 3 8.56 6.61 8.14
CA ARG A 3 7.78 7.81 8.46
C ARG A 3 6.32 7.46 8.78
N GLY A 4 6.05 7.18 10.05
CA GLY A 4 4.70 6.90 10.55
C GLY A 4 4.59 5.65 11.43
N VAL A 5 5.72 5.06 11.81
CA VAL A 5 5.81 3.91 12.71
C VAL A 5 6.33 4.43 14.05
N ASP A 6 5.62 4.13 15.15
CA ASP A 6 5.99 4.54 16.51
C ASP A 6 6.65 3.39 17.29
N TRP A 7 7.16 2.39 16.58
CA TRP A 7 7.76 1.18 17.14
C TRP A 7 9.00 0.77 16.33
N ASP A 8 9.97 0.18 17.00
CA ASP A 8 11.21 -0.32 16.39
C ASP A 8 10.92 -1.55 15.54
N ILE A 9 11.41 -1.56 14.30
CA ILE A 9 11.24 -2.68 13.38
C ILE A 9 12.03 -3.88 13.94
N GLU A 10 11.33 -4.82 14.61
CA GLU A 10 11.94 -5.97 15.27
C GLU A 10 12.59 -6.98 14.30
N HIS A 11 12.20 -6.97 13.03
CA HIS A 11 12.74 -7.90 12.04
C HIS A 11 13.81 -7.23 11.17
N PRO A 12 15.05 -7.78 11.09
CA PRO A 12 16.19 -7.12 10.43
C PRO A 12 15.99 -6.88 8.92
N LYS A 13 14.97 -7.50 8.32
CA LYS A 13 14.65 -7.41 6.88
C LYS A 13 13.31 -6.72 6.57
N GLY A 14 12.69 -6.03 7.53
CA GLY A 14 11.43 -5.29 7.33
C GLY A 14 10.16 -6.11 7.61
N PHE A 15 9.04 -5.76 6.97
CA PHE A 15 7.71 -6.31 7.27
C PHE A 15 7.44 -7.65 6.56
N PHE A 16 6.81 -8.60 7.26
CA PHE A 16 6.28 -9.81 6.61
C PHE A 16 5.15 -9.45 5.65
N GLN A 17 5.25 -9.94 4.41
CA GLN A 17 4.18 -9.80 3.43
C GLN A 17 3.17 -10.94 3.58
N PRO A 18 1.86 -10.67 3.38
CA PRO A 18 0.86 -11.72 3.41
C PRO A 18 1.10 -12.71 2.26
N GLY A 19 0.81 -13.98 2.53
CA GLY A 19 0.88 -15.07 1.57
C GLY A 19 -0.07 -16.20 1.96
N VAL A 20 -0.37 -17.05 0.99
CA VAL A 20 -1.14 -18.28 1.17
C VAL A 20 -0.32 -19.42 0.60
N LEU A 21 -0.16 -20.49 1.36
CA LEU A 21 0.51 -21.71 0.93
C LEU A 21 -0.32 -22.90 1.42
N ALA A 22 -0.76 -23.74 0.49
CA ALA A 22 -1.46 -24.99 0.77
C ALA A 22 -0.59 -26.16 0.31
N LEU A 23 -0.38 -27.13 1.20
CA LEU A 23 0.48 -28.28 0.99
C LEU A 23 -0.27 -29.58 1.34
N THR A 24 0.10 -30.66 0.66
CA THR A 24 -0.22 -32.02 1.12
C THR A 24 0.71 -32.44 2.27
N ASN A 25 0.39 -33.55 2.94
CA ASN A 25 1.27 -34.16 3.93
C ASN A 25 2.63 -34.64 3.36
N LYS A 26 2.72 -34.83 2.04
CA LYS A 26 3.95 -35.18 1.31
C LYS A 26 4.73 -33.95 0.84
N GLY A 27 4.26 -32.74 1.16
CA GLY A 27 4.92 -31.48 0.79
C GLY A 27 4.59 -30.98 -0.62
N ARG A 28 3.77 -31.70 -1.41
CA ARG A 28 3.28 -31.20 -2.71
C ARG A 28 2.48 -29.91 -2.52
N VAL A 29 2.77 -28.90 -3.34
CA VAL A 29 2.09 -27.60 -3.33
C VAL A 29 0.77 -27.68 -4.08
N LEU A 30 -0.33 -27.39 -3.39
CA LEU A 30 -1.68 -27.34 -3.94
C LEU A 30 -2.09 -25.94 -4.38
N TYR A 31 -1.57 -24.92 -3.70
CA TYR A 31 -1.78 -23.51 -4.04
C TYR A 31 -0.70 -22.67 -3.38
N ARG A 32 -0.17 -21.68 -4.10
CA ARG A 32 0.78 -20.71 -3.55
C ARG A 32 0.53 -19.31 -4.10
N TRP A 33 0.50 -18.35 -3.21
CA TRP A 33 0.38 -16.93 -3.51
C TRP A 33 1.19 -16.13 -2.50
N ARG A 34 1.84 -15.07 -2.94
CA ARG A 34 2.42 -14.04 -2.06
C ARG A 34 2.07 -12.66 -2.58
N SER A 35 1.90 -11.71 -1.65
CA SER A 35 1.82 -10.30 -2.02
C SER A 35 3.19 -9.85 -2.54
N VAL A 36 3.30 -9.64 -3.85
CA VAL A 36 4.48 -9.00 -4.44
C VAL A 36 4.36 -7.49 -4.23
N PRO A 37 5.36 -6.82 -3.62
CA PRO A 37 5.29 -5.38 -3.44
C PRO A 37 5.34 -4.69 -4.80
N SER A 38 4.20 -4.21 -5.27
CA SER A 38 4.06 -3.41 -6.49
C SER A 38 3.46 -2.04 -6.18
N VAL A 39 3.46 -1.16 -7.18
CA VAL A 39 2.76 0.14 -7.14
C VAL A 39 1.26 -0.03 -6.86
N GLU A 40 0.68 -1.18 -7.22
CA GLU A 40 -0.70 -1.53 -6.85
C GLU A 40 -0.85 -1.90 -5.36
N ASN A 41 0.20 -2.38 -4.69
CA ASN A 41 0.16 -2.85 -3.29
C ASN A 41 0.62 -1.81 -2.25
N LEU A 42 0.77 -0.54 -2.67
CA LEU A 42 1.25 0.57 -1.81
C LEU A 42 0.32 0.94 -0.66
N SER A 43 -0.94 0.55 -0.70
CA SER A 43 -1.90 0.81 0.38
C SER A 43 -1.85 -0.20 1.53
N GLY A 44 -0.81 -1.03 1.59
CA GLY A 44 -0.59 -1.96 2.69
C GLY A 44 -1.56 -3.14 2.64
N THR A 45 -1.09 -4.28 2.11
CA THR A 45 -1.55 -5.64 2.46
C THR A 45 -3.07 -5.92 2.41
N THR A 46 -3.85 -5.09 1.71
CA THR A 46 -5.31 -5.29 1.55
C THR A 46 -5.65 -6.22 0.40
N MET A 47 -4.76 -6.37 -0.57
CA MET A 47 -4.94 -7.32 -1.66
C MET A 47 -4.66 -8.72 -1.12
N ARG A 48 -5.71 -9.53 -1.04
CA ARG A 48 -5.65 -10.94 -0.63
C ARG A 48 -6.52 -11.74 -1.58
N PRO A 49 -6.10 -12.95 -1.99
CA PRO A 49 -6.97 -13.87 -2.70
C PRO A 49 -8.25 -14.09 -1.90
N THR A 50 -9.39 -14.11 -2.58
CA THR A 50 -10.65 -14.49 -1.93
C THR A 50 -10.53 -15.93 -1.43
N ALA A 51 -11.20 -16.24 -0.32
CA ALA A 51 -11.20 -17.61 0.23
C ALA A 51 -11.75 -18.63 -0.78
N ALA A 52 -12.78 -18.24 -1.56
CA ALA A 52 -13.37 -19.08 -2.59
C ALA A 52 -12.35 -19.39 -3.70
N HIS A 53 -11.66 -18.37 -4.23
CA HIS A 53 -10.63 -18.55 -5.26
C HIS A 53 -9.49 -19.45 -4.79
N ALA A 54 -9.00 -19.25 -3.56
CA ALA A 54 -7.97 -20.11 -2.99
C ALA A 54 -8.45 -21.56 -2.87
N TRP A 55 -9.68 -21.77 -2.39
CA TRP A 55 -10.25 -23.11 -2.24
C TRP A 55 -10.48 -23.83 -3.57
N GLU A 56 -11.04 -23.15 -4.57
CA GLU A 56 -11.26 -23.72 -5.92
C GLU A 56 -9.96 -24.21 -6.56
N ASN A 57 -8.87 -23.45 -6.42
CA ASN A 57 -7.56 -23.86 -6.91
C ASN A 57 -7.00 -25.08 -6.14
N ILE A 58 -7.16 -25.10 -4.81
CA ILE A 58 -6.76 -26.26 -3.98
C ILE A 58 -7.55 -27.51 -4.38
N GLU A 59 -8.87 -27.39 -4.56
CA GLU A 59 -9.74 -28.50 -4.95
C GLU A 59 -9.38 -29.04 -6.33
N SER A 60 -9.11 -28.15 -7.30
CA SER A 60 -8.61 -28.53 -8.62
C SER A 60 -7.27 -29.25 -8.57
N ALA A 61 -6.32 -28.76 -7.76
CA ALA A 61 -5.01 -29.38 -7.59
C ALA A 61 -5.08 -30.75 -6.90
N LEU A 62 -6.03 -30.94 -5.97
CA LEU A 62 -6.31 -32.23 -5.34
C LEU A 62 -6.91 -33.22 -6.34
N ALA A 63 -7.84 -32.78 -7.19
CA ALA A 63 -8.47 -33.63 -8.22
C ALA A 63 -7.46 -34.15 -9.26
N ALA A 64 -6.37 -33.42 -9.51
CA ALA A 64 -5.27 -33.87 -10.39
C ALA A 64 -4.45 -35.04 -9.80
N GLY A 65 -4.61 -35.35 -8.51
CA GLY A 65 -3.96 -36.47 -7.83
C GLY A 65 -2.50 -36.22 -7.40
N ASP A 66 -2.01 -37.07 -6.52
CA ASP A 66 -0.70 -36.92 -5.83
C ASP A 66 0.53 -36.90 -6.75
N GLN A 67 0.40 -37.40 -7.98
CA GLN A 67 1.51 -37.45 -8.96
C GLN A 67 1.61 -36.20 -9.83
N ALA A 68 0.63 -35.30 -9.75
CA ALA A 68 0.68 -34.05 -10.49
C ALA A 68 1.73 -33.11 -9.91
N GLU A 69 2.24 -32.20 -10.74
CA GLU A 69 3.22 -31.21 -10.33
C GLU A 69 2.67 -30.24 -9.27
N ASP A 70 3.60 -29.52 -8.65
CA ASP A 70 3.30 -28.43 -7.73
C ASP A 70 2.54 -27.31 -8.44
N ALA A 71 1.55 -26.73 -7.76
CA ALA A 71 0.79 -25.61 -8.29
C ALA A 71 1.73 -24.42 -8.60
N PRO A 72 1.55 -23.77 -9.76
CA PRO A 72 2.31 -22.56 -10.10
C PRO A 72 2.00 -21.43 -9.11
N HIS A 73 2.82 -20.38 -9.12
CA HIS A 73 2.52 -19.20 -8.33
C HIS A 73 1.32 -18.47 -8.94
N ASP A 74 0.36 -18.08 -8.11
CA ASP A 74 -0.77 -17.29 -8.57
C ASP A 74 -0.37 -15.82 -8.70
N ASP A 75 -0.12 -15.38 -9.93
CA ASP A 75 0.23 -13.99 -10.24
C ASP A 75 -1.00 -13.09 -10.43
N ASN A 76 -2.21 -13.67 -10.56
CA ASN A 76 -3.43 -12.92 -10.84
C ASN A 76 -4.64 -13.47 -10.05
N PRO A 77 -4.60 -13.42 -8.71
CA PRO A 77 -5.68 -13.91 -7.89
C PRO A 77 -6.94 -13.05 -8.03
N VAL A 78 -8.11 -13.66 -7.84
CA VAL A 78 -9.32 -12.89 -7.55
C VAL A 78 -9.21 -12.36 -6.13
N VAL A 79 -9.33 -11.04 -5.95
CA VAL A 79 -9.03 -10.37 -4.67
C VAL A 79 -10.27 -9.77 -4.01
N ASP A 80 -10.31 -9.80 -2.68
CA ASP A 80 -11.44 -9.24 -1.90
C ASP A 80 -11.61 -7.73 -2.11
N ARG A 81 -10.49 -7.02 -2.33
CA ARG A 81 -10.45 -5.58 -2.55
C ARG A 81 -9.36 -5.21 -3.54
N GLY A 82 -9.77 -4.56 -4.63
CA GLY A 82 -8.87 -3.95 -5.58
C GLY A 82 -8.09 -2.77 -4.96
N PRO A 83 -6.93 -2.43 -5.53
CA PRO A 83 -6.15 -1.30 -5.07
C PRO A 83 -6.88 0.02 -5.37
N PRO A 84 -6.76 1.05 -4.52
CA PRO A 84 -7.29 2.36 -4.86
C PRO A 84 -6.56 2.92 -6.10
N PRO A 85 -7.23 3.72 -6.95
CA PRO A 85 -6.56 4.39 -8.07
C PRO A 85 -5.34 5.18 -7.59
N ARG A 86 -4.22 5.11 -8.35
CA ARG A 86 -2.93 5.71 -7.95
C ARG A 86 -3.04 7.19 -7.57
N MET A 87 -3.81 7.97 -8.33
CA MET A 87 -4.05 9.39 -8.02
C MET A 87 -4.73 9.57 -6.67
N LEU A 88 -5.74 8.75 -6.37
CA LEU A 88 -6.47 8.80 -5.11
C LEU A 88 -5.58 8.42 -3.93
N PHE A 89 -4.65 7.49 -4.14
CA PHE A 89 -3.64 7.12 -3.13
C PHE A 89 -2.72 8.30 -2.78
N PHE A 90 -2.16 9.01 -3.76
CA PHE A 90 -1.32 10.19 -3.49
C PHE A 90 -2.08 11.33 -2.80
N VAL A 91 -3.32 11.57 -3.24
CA VAL A 91 -4.23 12.54 -2.59
C VAL A 91 -4.45 12.18 -1.11
N ALA A 92 -4.60 10.89 -0.81
CA ALA A 92 -4.75 10.41 0.56
C ALA A 92 -3.43 10.52 1.37
N LEU A 93 -2.27 10.24 0.77
CA LEU A 93 -0.96 10.35 1.42
C LEU A 93 -0.65 11.79 1.85
N ILE A 94 -0.90 12.77 0.97
CA ILE A 94 -0.67 14.20 1.27
C ILE A 94 -1.57 14.63 2.43
N ALA A 95 -2.85 14.28 2.38
CA ALA A 95 -3.80 14.64 3.43
C ALA A 95 -3.50 13.94 4.76
N ASN A 96 -3.01 12.70 4.72
CA ASN A 96 -2.61 11.95 5.91
C ASN A 96 -1.44 12.61 6.66
N GLY A 97 -0.54 13.30 5.95
CA GLY A 97 0.51 14.12 6.55
C GLY A 97 0.18 15.60 6.68
N TRP A 98 -1.12 15.95 6.71
CA TRP A 98 -1.61 17.32 6.92
C TRP A 98 -1.11 18.32 5.88
N PHE A 99 -0.90 17.88 4.63
CA PHE A 99 -0.43 18.71 3.53
C PHE A 99 0.99 19.29 3.72
N LEU A 100 1.71 18.89 4.77
CA LEU A 100 3.09 19.30 5.03
C LEU A 100 4.10 18.30 4.44
N ARG A 101 3.71 17.02 4.41
CA ARG A 101 4.47 15.90 3.86
C ARG A 101 3.53 14.77 3.49
N ALA A 102 3.90 13.90 2.55
CA ALA A 102 3.18 12.66 2.34
C ALA A 102 3.52 11.65 3.45
N LYS A 103 2.49 11.05 4.05
CA LYS A 103 2.62 10.07 5.14
C LYS A 103 1.92 8.77 4.79
N SER A 104 2.61 7.64 4.92
CA SER A 104 2.06 6.31 4.62
C SER A 104 0.98 5.88 5.62
N PHE A 105 0.07 5.01 5.16
CA PHE A 105 -0.91 4.33 6.00
C PHE A 105 -0.32 3.06 6.58
N THR A 106 0.80 3.16 7.31
CA THR A 106 1.41 1.99 7.94
C THR A 106 0.49 1.44 9.03
N TYR A 107 0.36 0.12 9.11
CA TYR A 107 -0.36 -0.54 10.19
C TYR A 107 0.38 -0.31 11.52
N SER A 108 -0.35 0.06 12.56
CA SER A 108 0.17 0.14 13.92
C SER A 108 -0.83 -0.52 14.88
N PRO A 109 -0.39 -1.39 15.80
CA PRO A 109 -1.28 -1.98 16.80
C PRO A 109 -2.09 -0.89 17.52
N GLY A 110 -3.40 -1.12 17.71
CA GLY A 110 -4.31 -0.16 18.35
C GLY A 110 -4.77 1.01 17.46
N THR A 111 -4.33 1.10 16.20
CA THR A 111 -4.85 2.11 15.26
C THR A 111 -6.06 1.61 14.47
N GLU A 112 -6.96 2.52 14.13
CA GLU A 112 -8.16 2.19 13.36
C GLU A 112 -7.84 1.55 12.00
N SER A 113 -8.82 0.82 11.47
CA SER A 113 -8.72 0.17 10.16
C SER A 113 -8.32 1.17 9.06
N ILE A 114 -7.57 0.68 8.07
CA ILE A 114 -7.13 1.47 6.91
C ILE A 114 -8.30 2.23 6.25
N PRO A 115 -9.47 1.63 5.99
CA PRO A 115 -10.62 2.36 5.43
C PRO A 115 -11.06 3.57 6.25
N THR A 116 -11.08 3.46 7.58
CA THR A 116 -11.46 4.58 8.45
C THR A 116 -10.42 5.69 8.39
N ARG A 117 -9.13 5.34 8.41
CA ARG A 117 -8.03 6.30 8.29
C ARG A 117 -8.01 7.00 6.93
N PHE A 118 -8.37 6.32 5.85
CA PHE A 118 -8.57 6.94 4.55
C PHE A 118 -9.69 7.99 4.61
N LYS A 119 -10.86 7.66 5.17
CA LYS A 119 -11.96 8.63 5.34
C LYS A 119 -11.54 9.87 6.16
N VAL A 120 -10.80 9.65 7.25
CA VAL A 120 -10.28 10.73 8.10
C VAL A 120 -9.23 11.57 7.36
N ALA A 121 -8.36 10.97 6.54
CA ALA A 121 -7.43 11.73 5.72
C ALA A 121 -8.20 12.60 4.70
N PHE A 122 -9.23 12.04 4.07
CA PHE A 122 -10.05 12.78 3.10
C PHE A 122 -10.79 13.96 3.72
N SER A 123 -11.29 13.86 4.96
CA SER A 123 -11.98 14.98 5.61
C SER A 123 -11.08 16.22 5.79
N ARG A 124 -9.75 16.04 5.84
CA ARG A 124 -8.80 17.15 5.98
C ARG A 124 -8.72 18.05 4.75
N TRP A 125 -9.12 17.56 3.57
CA TRP A 125 -9.21 18.39 2.37
C TRP A 125 -10.18 19.55 2.55
N PHE A 126 -11.25 19.36 3.34
CA PHE A 126 -12.18 20.43 3.66
C PHE A 126 -11.46 21.59 4.36
N TYR A 127 -10.69 21.30 5.42
CA TYR A 127 -9.95 22.33 6.16
C TYR A 127 -8.85 22.98 5.31
N PHE A 128 -8.19 22.19 4.46
CA PHE A 128 -7.15 22.71 3.56
C PHE A 128 -7.71 23.69 2.53
N LEU A 129 -8.83 23.34 1.89
CA LEU A 129 -9.50 24.24 0.95
C LEU A 129 -10.02 25.50 1.66
N LEU A 130 -10.61 25.33 2.84
CA LEU A 130 -11.11 26.45 3.64
C LEU A 130 -9.98 27.42 4.01
N PHE A 131 -8.78 26.92 4.37
CA PHE A 131 -7.61 27.74 4.66
C PHE A 131 -7.22 28.64 3.47
N TRP A 132 -7.18 28.09 2.25
CA TRP A 132 -6.86 28.89 1.05
C TRP A 132 -7.95 29.88 0.70
N ILE A 133 -9.23 29.51 0.84
CA ILE A 133 -10.36 30.41 0.61
C ILE A 133 -10.30 31.61 1.57
N ILE A 134 -10.09 31.36 2.86
CA ILE A 134 -9.93 32.43 3.86
C ILE A 134 -8.72 33.31 3.51
N GLY A 135 -7.61 32.71 3.08
CA GLY A 135 -6.44 33.45 2.62
C GLY A 135 -6.74 34.38 1.45
N LEU A 136 -7.49 33.92 0.45
CA LEU A 136 -7.89 34.74 -0.70
C LEU A 136 -8.81 35.91 -0.33
N VAL A 137 -9.60 35.77 0.74
CA VAL A 137 -10.49 36.83 1.24
C VAL A 137 -9.74 37.86 2.08
N THR A 138 -8.73 37.43 2.84
CA THR A 138 -8.07 38.27 3.86
C THR A 138 -6.70 38.82 3.44
N VAL A 139 -6.03 38.20 2.47
CA VAL A 139 -4.65 38.51 2.05
C VAL A 139 -4.62 38.84 0.55
N PRO A 140 -3.73 39.73 0.08
CA PRO A 140 -3.57 40.00 -1.34
C PRO A 140 -3.36 38.74 -2.17
N THR A 141 -4.14 38.61 -3.25
CA THR A 141 -4.19 37.40 -4.09
C THR A 141 -2.83 36.99 -4.64
N GLY A 142 -1.95 37.95 -4.94
CA GLY A 142 -0.58 37.67 -5.40
C GLY A 142 0.28 36.95 -4.36
N LEU A 143 0.16 37.31 -3.07
CA LEU A 143 0.88 36.64 -1.99
C LEU A 143 0.34 35.24 -1.73
N VAL A 144 -0.99 35.08 -1.76
CA VAL A 144 -1.64 33.77 -1.61
C VAL A 144 -1.23 32.85 -2.76
N GLY A 145 -1.22 33.36 -3.99
CA GLY A 145 -0.76 32.62 -5.17
C GLY A 145 0.71 32.19 -5.07
N LEU A 146 1.59 33.08 -4.59
CA LEU A 146 3.00 32.74 -4.39
C LEU A 146 3.18 31.66 -3.31
N ALA A 147 2.45 31.76 -2.19
CA ALA A 147 2.47 30.76 -1.14
C ALA A 147 1.96 29.39 -1.65
N PHE A 148 0.88 29.40 -2.43
CA PHE A 148 0.34 28.18 -3.04
C PHE A 148 1.32 27.54 -4.02
N ALA A 149 1.97 28.34 -4.87
CA ALA A 149 3.00 27.87 -5.79
C ALA A 149 4.19 27.25 -5.03
N GLY A 150 4.64 27.89 -3.95
CA GLY A 150 5.70 27.35 -3.09
C GLY A 150 5.32 26.03 -2.44
N TRP A 151 4.09 25.93 -1.92
CA TRP A 151 3.54 24.68 -1.38
C TRP A 151 3.48 23.56 -2.43
N LEU A 152 3.04 23.89 -3.65
CA LEU A 152 2.92 22.93 -4.76
C LEU A 152 4.29 22.38 -5.17
N VAL A 153 5.30 23.24 -5.29
CA VAL A 153 6.69 22.82 -5.55
C VAL A 153 7.20 21.93 -4.43
N TRP A 154 6.98 22.31 -3.17
CA TRP A 154 7.39 21.52 -2.01
C TRP A 154 6.79 20.11 -2.00
N ILE A 155 5.48 19.99 -2.19
CA ILE A 155 4.79 18.69 -2.21
C ILE A 155 5.23 17.85 -3.41
N MET A 156 5.45 18.46 -4.58
CA MET A 156 5.98 17.71 -5.73
C MET A 156 7.37 17.12 -5.45
N LEU A 157 8.25 17.87 -4.78
CA LEU A 157 9.57 17.37 -4.40
C LEU A 157 9.49 16.25 -3.35
N ASP A 158 8.61 16.38 -2.37
CA ASP A 158 8.40 15.34 -1.35
C ASP A 158 7.81 14.06 -1.96
N LEU A 159 6.83 14.17 -2.86
CA LEU A 159 6.28 13.03 -3.59
C LEU A 159 7.32 12.35 -4.48
N ARG A 160 8.15 13.11 -5.20
CA ARG A 160 9.24 12.56 -6.02
C ARG A 160 10.24 11.79 -5.17
N ARG A 161 10.57 12.29 -3.97
CA ARG A 161 11.45 11.57 -3.04
C ARG A 161 10.85 10.23 -2.62
N ILE A 162 9.55 10.20 -2.29
CA ILE A 162 8.85 8.97 -1.88
C ILE A 162 8.77 7.97 -3.04
N LEU A 163 8.47 8.44 -4.26
CA LEU A 163 8.46 7.60 -5.45
C LEU A 163 9.83 6.99 -5.73
N GLY A 164 10.91 7.78 -5.61
CA GLY A 164 12.28 7.25 -5.76
C GLY A 164 12.67 6.23 -4.70
N GLU A 165 12.18 6.37 -3.46
CA GLU A 165 12.35 5.35 -2.42
C GLU A 165 11.55 4.07 -2.70
N MET A 166 10.43 4.18 -3.42
CA MET A 166 9.60 3.03 -3.81
C MET A 166 10.16 2.24 -4.98
N ASP A 167 10.78 2.90 -5.96
CA ASP A 167 11.37 2.25 -7.15
C ASP A 167 12.71 1.56 -6.85
N ASN A 168 13.37 1.89 -5.74
CA ASN A 168 14.49 1.13 -5.19
C ASN A 168 14.02 -0.15 -4.49
N GLN A 169 13.28 -0.96 -5.25
CA GLN A 169 12.88 -2.30 -4.88
C GLN A 169 14.13 -3.18 -4.89
N VAL A 170 14.77 -3.33 -3.73
CA VAL A 170 15.78 -4.38 -3.56
C VAL A 170 15.03 -5.70 -3.49
N GLU A 171 14.70 -6.26 -4.66
CA GLU A 171 14.36 -7.68 -4.73
C GLU A 171 15.57 -8.45 -4.19
N LEU A 172 15.32 -9.23 -3.15
CA LEU A 172 16.30 -10.15 -2.61
C LEU A 172 16.60 -11.16 -3.72
N LYS A 173 17.72 -11.00 -4.43
CA LYS A 173 18.29 -12.10 -5.19
C LYS A 173 18.54 -13.23 -4.19
N SER A 174 17.80 -14.33 -4.33
CA SER A 174 18.19 -15.57 -3.71
C SER A 174 19.48 -16.01 -4.37
N GLU A 175 20.63 -15.71 -3.75
CA GLU A 175 21.82 -16.52 -3.98
C GLU A 175 21.48 -17.91 -3.44
N HIS A 176 20.99 -18.77 -4.34
CA HIS A 176 21.08 -20.20 -4.13
C HIS A 176 22.56 -20.55 -4.18
N GLN A 177 23.09 -20.89 -3.00
CA GLN A 177 24.35 -21.60 -2.85
C GLN A 177 24.05 -22.96 -2.24
#